data_AF-X1K375-F1
#
_entry.id   AF-X1K375-F1
#
_cell.length_a   1.000
_cell.length_b   1.000
_cell.length_c   1.000
_cell.angle_alpha   90.00
_cell.angle_beta   90.00
_cell.angle_gamma   90.00
#
_symmetry.space_group_name_H-M   'P 1'
#
loop_
_entity.id
_entity.type
_entity.pdbx_description
1 polymer ?
#
loop_
_entity_poly.entity_id
_entity_poly.type
_entity_poly.pdbx_seq_one_letter_code
_entity_poly.pdbx_strand_id
1 'polypeptide(L)'
;SVFEEFRRGNSGRFLVVEAIENLIERTKSRYVILSYSSRGRATAEELYDVLLKLGQVLETVKVDYKRNVMASMRWTNEWIRESEGKNYEYLFLVEK
;
A
#
# COMPACT_ATOMS: atom_id res chain seq x y z
N SER A 1 -5.54 -3.54 -18.74
CA SER A 1 -5.85 -2.24 -19.39
C SER A 1 -4.53 -1.56 -19.70
N VAL A 2 -4.34 -1.01 -20.90
CA VAL A 2 -3.09 -0.36 -21.36
C VAL A 2 -2.58 0.71 -20.37
N PHE A 3 -3.49 1.27 -19.55
CA PHE A 3 -3.19 2.21 -18.48
C PHE A 3 -2.40 1.65 -17.28
N GLU A 4 -2.38 0.33 -17.06
CA GLU A 4 -1.60 -0.28 -15.98
C GLU A 4 -0.12 -0.44 -16.35
N GLU A 5 0.19 -0.63 -17.63
CA GLU A 5 1.58 -0.75 -18.13
C GLU A 5 2.35 0.57 -18.00
N PHE A 6 1.71 1.72 -18.23
CA PHE A 6 2.31 3.05 -17.99
C PHE A 6 2.64 3.34 -16.53
N ARG A 7 2.16 2.49 -15.60
CA ARG A 7 2.41 2.64 -14.16
C ARG A 7 3.42 1.62 -13.64
N ARG A 8 4.05 0.83 -14.52
CA ARG A 8 5.17 -0.03 -14.18
C ARG A 8 6.48 0.71 -14.47
N GLY A 9 7.40 0.68 -13.50
CA GLY A 9 8.76 1.19 -13.67
C GLY A 9 9.59 0.25 -14.54
N ASN A 10 10.85 0.63 -14.78
CA ASN A 10 11.78 -0.20 -15.57
C ASN A 10 12.04 -1.58 -14.94
N SER A 11 11.73 -1.78 -13.65
CA SER A 11 11.81 -3.08 -12.98
C SER A 11 10.65 -4.02 -13.29
N GLY A 12 9.62 -3.54 -14.00
CA GLY A 12 8.36 -4.25 -14.21
C GLY A 12 7.39 -4.19 -13.02
N ARG A 13 7.80 -3.67 -11.87
CA ARG A 13 6.93 -3.42 -10.70
C ARG A 13 6.14 -2.13 -10.87
N PHE A 14 5.02 -2.01 -10.17
CA PHE A 14 4.28 -0.74 -10.12
C PHE A 14 5.13 0.37 -9.49
N LEU A 15 5.08 1.58 -10.05
CA LEU A 15 5.81 2.76 -9.56
C LEU A 15 5.48 3.07 -8.09
N VAL A 16 4.27 2.75 -7.62
CA VAL A 16 3.89 2.93 -6.21
C VAL A 16 4.71 2.03 -5.28
N VAL A 17 5.04 0.81 -5.71
CA VAL A 17 5.82 -0.17 -4.93
C VAL A 17 7.26 0.33 -4.82
N GLU A 18 7.83 0.80 -5.93
CA GLU A 18 9.17 1.41 -5.95
C GLU A 18 9.22 2.69 -5.10
N ALA A 19 8.17 3.52 -5.12
CA ALA A 19 8.11 4.73 -4.32
C ALA A 19 8.03 4.43 -2.82
N ILE A 20 7.24 3.43 -2.41
CA ILE A 20 7.15 2.98 -1.01
C ILE A 20 8.48 2.39 -0.55
N GLU A 21 9.13 1.59 -1.40
CA GLU A 21 10.45 1.02 -1.11
C GLU A 21 11.46 2.12 -0.78
N ASN A 22 11.59 3.10 -1.69
CA ASN A 22 12.49 4.25 -1.51
C ASN A 22 12.14 5.09 -0.28
N LEU A 23 10.84 5.27 0.01
CA LEU A 23 10.38 6.04 1.18
C LEU A 23 10.82 5.37 2.48
N ILE A 24 10.57 4.07 2.61
CA ILE A 24 10.91 3.31 3.81
C ILE A 24 12.42 3.26 3.96
N GLU A 25 13.18 2.96 2.90
CA GLU A 25 14.65 2.92 2.91
C GLU A 25 15.25 4.24 3.42
N ARG A 26 14.75 5.38 2.95
CA ARG A 26 15.26 6.72 3.34
C ARG A 26 14.77 7.20 4.69
N THR A 27 13.75 6.57 5.27
CA THR A 27 13.21 6.94 6.58
C THR A 27 14.18 6.52 7.69
N LYS A 28 14.73 7.48 8.45
CA LYS A 28 15.64 7.21 9.57
C LYS A 28 14.87 6.79 10.83
N SER A 29 14.48 5.53 10.87
CA SER A 29 13.84 4.90 12.03
C SER A 29 14.26 3.43 12.12
N ARG A 30 14.31 2.88 13.34
CA ARG A 30 14.49 1.44 13.57
C ARG A 30 13.20 0.66 13.24
N TYR A 31 12.04 1.26 13.53
CA TYR A 31 10.74 0.64 13.30
C TYR A 31 9.89 1.53 12.40
N VAL A 32 9.23 0.93 11.41
CA VAL A 32 8.30 1.60 10.50
C VAL A 32 6.99 0.83 10.49
N ILE A 33 5.87 1.55 10.64
CA ILE A 33 4.54 1.01 10.37
C ILE A 33 4.07 1.54 9.02
N LEU A 34 3.83 0.65 8.07
CA LEU A 34 3.19 0.97 6.81
C LEU A 34 1.70 0.69 6.92
N SER A 35 0.87 1.74 6.85
CA SER A 35 -0.58 1.59 6.64
C SER A 35 -0.89 1.61 5.16
N TYR A 36 -1.62 0.60 4.68
CA TYR A 36 -1.98 0.48 3.28
C TYR A 36 -3.43 0.03 3.08
N SER A 37 -4.16 0.79 2.28
CA SER A 37 -5.56 0.51 1.97
C SER A 37 -5.72 -0.66 1.00
N SER A 38 -6.75 -1.48 1.19
CA SER A 38 -7.13 -2.55 0.26
C SER A 38 -7.58 -2.05 -1.11
N ARG A 39 -7.77 -0.72 -1.26
CA ARG A 39 -8.08 -0.04 -2.53
C ARG A 39 -6.84 0.61 -3.16
N GLY A 40 -5.67 0.40 -2.57
CA GLY A 40 -4.40 0.83 -3.12
C GLY A 40 -4.07 0.13 -4.44
N ARG A 41 -2.97 0.58 -5.06
CA ARG A 41 -2.53 0.11 -6.38
C ARG A 41 -1.53 -1.05 -6.32
N ALA A 42 -0.84 -1.22 -5.20
CA ALA A 42 0.02 -2.36 -4.93
C ALA A 42 -0.79 -3.50 -4.34
N THR A 43 -0.44 -4.74 -4.68
CA THR A 43 -0.99 -5.89 -3.98
C THR A 43 -0.33 -6.06 -2.61
N ALA A 44 -0.99 -6.77 -1.70
CA ALA A 44 -0.41 -7.07 -0.40
C ALA A 44 0.86 -7.92 -0.52
N GLU A 45 0.92 -8.82 -1.50
CA GLU A 45 2.09 -9.66 -1.80
C GLU A 45 3.27 -8.81 -2.27
N GLU A 46 3.06 -7.89 -3.22
CA GLU A 46 4.12 -6.99 -3.71
C GLU A 46 4.69 -6.10 -2.60
N LEU A 47 3.81 -5.60 -1.71
CA LEU A 47 4.24 -4.84 -0.55
C LEU A 47 5.03 -5.71 0.42
N TYR A 48 4.53 -6.90 0.74
CA TYR A 48 5.21 -7.82 1.65
C TYR A 48 6.62 -8.17 1.15
N ASP A 49 6.76 -8.48 -0.14
CA ASP A 49 8.05 -8.76 -0.77
C ASP A 49 9.03 -7.58 -0.68
N VAL A 50 8.55 -6.34 -0.82
CA VAL A 50 9.38 -5.15 -0.63
C VAL A 50 9.76 -4.97 0.83
N LEU A 51 8.83 -5.14 1.76
CA LEU A 51 9.11 -4.96 3.18
C LEU A 51 10.12 -5.98 3.70
N LEU A 52 10.06 -7.23 3.21
CA LEU A 52 11.05 -8.27 3.51
C LEU A 52 12.46 -7.95 3.00
N LYS A 53 12.59 -7.18 1.91
CA LYS A 53 13.90 -6.72 1.42
C LYS A 53 14.48 -5.60 2.26
N LEU A 54 13.62 -4.81 2.89
CA LEU A 54 14.00 -3.62 3.65
C LEU A 54 14.24 -3.90 5.14
N GLY A 55 13.86 -5.08 5.63
CA GLY A 55 14.00 -5.45 7.03
C GLY A 55 13.16 -6.67 7.41
N GLN A 56 12.98 -6.88 8.71
CA GLN A 56 12.16 -7.95 9.24
C GLN A 56 10.72 -7.45 9.45
N VAL A 57 9.75 -8.10 8.82
CA VAL A 57 8.33 -7.89 9.12
C VAL A 57 8.01 -8.59 10.44
N LEU A 58 7.74 -7.80 11.49
CA LEU A 58 7.45 -8.31 12.83
C LEU A 58 5.99 -8.70 12.99
N GLU A 59 5.08 -7.91 12.42
CA GLU A 59 3.64 -8.11 12.56
C GLU A 59 2.89 -7.56 11.35
N THR A 60 1.79 -8.21 10.99
CA THR A 60 0.84 -7.70 10.01
C THR A 60 -0.58 -7.77 10.56
N VAL A 61 -1.25 -6.62 10.64
CA VAL A 61 -2.62 -6.51 11.14
C VAL A 61 -3.54 -6.10 10.02
N LYS A 62 -4.62 -6.85 9.83
CA LYS A 62 -5.72 -6.46 8.94
C LYS A 62 -6.83 -5.82 9.76
N VAL A 63 -7.12 -4.55 9.46
CA VAL A 63 -8.17 -3.78 10.13
C VAL A 63 -9.39 -3.69 9.21
N ASP A 64 -10.54 -4.16 9.67
CA ASP A 64 -11.83 -3.93 9.01
C ASP A 64 -12.34 -2.53 9.42
N TYR A 65 -12.15 -1.55 8.54
CA TYR A 65 -12.69 -0.22 8.75
C TYR A 65 -14.20 -0.24 8.47
N LYS A 66 -14.98 -0.50 9.53
CA LYS A 66 -16.42 -0.19 9.56
C LYS A 66 -16.58 1.34 9.54
N ARG A 67 -16.47 1.91 8.33
CA ARG A 67 -16.88 3.25 7.87
C ARG A 67 -16.89 4.35 8.95
N ASN A 68 -15.81 5.12 9.09
CA ASN A 68 -15.86 6.42 9.80
C ASN A 68 -14.92 7.47 9.18
N VAL A 69 -15.48 8.69 9.03
CA VAL A 69 -14.94 10.04 8.70
C VAL A 69 -13.91 10.19 7.57
N MET A 70 -12.86 9.38 7.47
CA MET A 70 -11.84 9.51 6.39
C MET A 70 -12.26 8.89 5.05
N ALA A 71 -13.39 8.17 4.99
CA ALA A 71 -13.92 7.58 3.75
C ALA A 71 -14.28 8.63 2.66
N SER A 72 -14.35 9.92 3.03
CA SER A 72 -14.65 11.04 2.14
C SER A 72 -13.41 11.73 1.55
N MET A 73 -12.19 11.43 2.01
CA MET A 73 -10.98 12.08 1.49
C MET A 73 -10.57 11.43 0.16
N ARG A 74 -11.07 11.98 -0.96
CA ARG A 74 -10.81 11.55 -2.35
C ARG A 74 -10.09 12.68 -3.10
N TRP A 75 -8.92 12.41 -3.69
CA TRP A 75 -8.19 13.42 -4.50
C TRP A 75 -8.71 13.52 -5.94
N THR A 76 -9.46 12.54 -6.46
CA THR A 76 -10.09 12.62 -7.79
C THR A 76 -11.49 11.98 -7.78
N ASN A 77 -12.50 12.79 -8.13
CA ASN A 77 -13.92 12.41 -8.25
C ASN A 77 -14.22 11.77 -9.61
N GLU A 78 -13.48 10.74 -9.98
CA GLU A 78 -13.74 10.07 -11.26
C GLU A 78 -13.71 8.55 -11.12
N TRP A 79 -14.92 8.01 -11.32
CA TRP A 79 -15.22 6.66 -11.78
C TRP A 79 -14.71 5.49 -10.92
N ILE A 80 -15.64 4.82 -10.24
CA ILE A 80 -15.99 3.40 -10.49
C ILE A 80 -17.14 3.04 -9.54
N ARG A 81 -18.07 2.29 -10.12
CA ARG A 81 -19.28 1.67 -9.56
C ARG A 81 -19.15 1.30 -8.08
N GLU A 82 -20.26 1.48 -7.36
CA GLU A 82 -20.53 0.83 -6.08
C GLU A 82 -20.29 -0.68 -6.22
N SER A 83 -19.07 -1.13 -5.92
CA SER A 83 -18.82 -2.50 -5.55
C SER A 83 -18.74 -2.53 -4.03
N GLU A 84 -19.70 -3.21 -3.43
CA GLU A 84 -19.87 -3.46 -1.99
C GLU A 84 -18.70 -4.30 -1.40
N GLY A 85 -17.47 -3.82 -1.53
CA GLY A 85 -16.27 -4.42 -0.96
C GLY A 85 -15.93 -3.74 0.36
N LYS A 86 -15.83 -4.51 1.44
CA LYS A 86 -15.37 -4.05 2.76
C LYS A 86 -14.04 -3.27 2.63
N ASN A 87 -13.94 -2.11 3.29
CA ASN A 87 -12.72 -1.32 3.30
C ASN A 87 -11.77 -1.90 4.34
N TYR A 88 -10.69 -2.53 3.90
CA TYR A 88 -9.65 -3.02 4.81
C TYR A 88 -8.44 -2.10 4.75
N GLU A 89 -7.80 -1.88 5.88
CA GLU A 89 -6.43 -1.36 5.94
C GLU A 89 -5.53 -2.48 6.44
N TYR A 90 -4.34 -2.55 5.87
CA TYR A 90 -3.28 -3.46 6.29
C TYR A 90 -2.19 -2.63 6.95
N LEU A 91 -1.84 -2.98 8.17
CA LEU A 91 -0.71 -2.40 8.89
C LEU A 91 0.42 -3.42 8.89
N PHE A 92 1.59 -3.01 8.41
CA PHE A 92 2.80 -3.83 8.44
C PHE A 92 3.82 -3.17 9.37
N LEU A 93 4.22 -3.85 10.43
CA LEU A 93 5.30 -3.43 11.30
C LEU A 93 6.61 -4.03 10.78
N VAL A 94 7.56 -3.16 10.45
CA VAL A 94 8.88 -3.53 9.93
C VAL A 94 9.97 -3.01 10.87
N GLU A 95 10.86 -3.90 11.30
CA GLU A 95 12.16 -3.52 11.86
C GLU A 95 13.16 -3.42 10.70
N LYS A 96 13.66 -2.20 10.46
CA LYS A 96 14.62 -1.90 9.40
C LYS A 96 16.04 -2.35 9.75
#